data_AF-A0A161SM79-F1
#
_entry.id   AF-A0A161SM79-F1
#
_cell.length_a   1.000
_cell.length_b   1.000
_cell.length_c   1.000
_cell.angle_alpha   90.00
_cell.angle_beta   90.00
_cell.angle_gamma   90.00
#
_symmetry.space_group_name_H-M   'P 1'
#
loop_
_entity.id
_entity.type
_entity.pdbx_description
1 polymer ?
#
loop_
_entity_poly.entity_id
_entity_poly.type
_entity_poly.pdbx_seq_one_letter_code
_entity_poly.pdbx_strand_id
1 'polypeptide(L)' 'MTDRWTRVTCPDCGATAAALVTVVPTMGDAGLAVSSYRCPNGCRLDDVHAGVDEALGIRHVFG' A
#
# COMPACT_ATOMS: atom_id res chain seq x y z
N MET A 1 -16.21 -4.64 3.75
CA MET A 1 -14.80 -4.52 3.35
C MET A 1 -14.78 -3.59 2.15
N THR A 2 -14.04 -2.50 2.21
CA THR A 2 -13.98 -1.51 1.12
C THR A 2 -12.58 -1.56 0.53
N ASP A 3 -12.50 -1.91 -0.75
CA ASP A 3 -11.30 -1.83 -1.55
C ASP A 3 -11.27 -0.52 -2.34
N ARG A 4 -10.08 0.09 -2.42
CA ARG A 4 -9.84 1.33 -3.19
C ARG A 4 -8.49 1.24 -3.88
N TRP A 5 -8.48 1.50 -5.18
CA TRP A 5 -7.26 1.77 -5.91
C TRP A 5 -6.74 3.17 -5.58
N THR A 6 -5.50 3.24 -5.10
CA THR A 6 -4.77 4.48 -4.89
C THR A 6 -3.53 4.50 -5.77
N ARG A 7 -3.26 5.66 -6.38
CA ARG A 7 -2.01 5.90 -7.11
C ARG A 7 -0.92 6.27 -6.12
N VAL A 8 0.23 5.62 -6.24
CA VAL A 8 1.42 5.85 -5.42
C VAL A 8 2.63 5.95 -6.32
N THR A 9 3.60 6.76 -5.94
CA THR A 9 4.89 6.77 -6.63
C THR A 9 5.71 5.58 -6.14
N CYS A 10 6.22 4.77 -7.07
CA CYS A 10 7.11 3.68 -6.72
C CYS A 10 8.42 4.26 -6.16
N PRO A 11 8.82 3.92 -4.92
CA PRO A 11 10.04 4.47 -4.33
C PRO A 11 11.32 3.96 -5.02
N ASP A 12 11.25 2.80 -5.66
CA ASP A 12 12.40 2.18 -6.33
C ASP A 12 12.68 2.78 -7.72
N CYS A 13 11.66 2.86 -8.58
CA CYS A 13 11.82 3.31 -9.96
C CYS A 13 11.22 4.69 -10.26
N GLY A 14 10.56 5.34 -9.29
CA GLY A 14 9.95 6.66 -9.43
C GLY A 14 8.70 6.73 -10.32
N ALA A 15 8.26 5.62 -10.92
CA ALA A 15 7.08 5.59 -11.76
C ALA A 15 5.77 5.62 -10.96
N THR A 16 4.70 6.13 -11.57
CA THR A 16 3.35 6.06 -10.99
C THR A 16 2.84 4.63 -11.01
N ALA A 17 2.70 4.04 -9.83
CA ALA A 17 2.13 2.72 -9.61
C ALA A 17 0.70 2.81 -9.05
N ALA A 18 -0.03 1.71 -9.13
CA ALA A 18 -1.36 1.58 -8.54
C ALA A 18 -1.34 0.51 -7.44
N ALA A 19 -1.76 0.88 -6.24
CA ALA A 19 -1.93 -0.01 -5.10
C ALA A 19 -3.42 -0.17 -4.80
N LEU A 20 -3.89 -1.41 -4.69
CA LEU A 20 -5.21 -1.73 -4.17
C LEU A 20 -5.11 -1.81 -2.66
N VAL A 21 -5.76 -0.89 -1.98
CA VAL A 21 -5.78 -0.82 -0.52
C VAL A 21 -7.13 -1.33 -0.06
N THR A 22 -7.11 -2.31 0.83
CA THR A 22 -8.30 -2.86 1.46
C THR A 22 -8.33 -2.40 2.91
N VAL A 23 -9.45 -1.84 3.34
CA VAL A 23 -9.68 -1.52 4.75
C VAL A 23 -10.08 -2.78 5.48
N VAL A 24 -9.24 -3.23 6.42
CA VAL A 24 -9.52 -4.37 7.28
C VAL A 24 -9.97 -3.83 8.64
N PRO A 25 -11.23 -4.05 9.04
CA PRO A 25 -11.67 -3.72 10.39
C PRO A 25 -11.00 -4.70 11.36
N THR A 26 -9.97 -4.27 12.08
CA THR A 26 -9.49 -4.98 13.27
C THR A 26 -10.20 -4.44 14.51
N MET A 27 -10.31 -5.25 15.56
CA MET A 27 -11.15 -5.02 16.77
C MET A 27 -10.72 -3.81 17.65
N GLY A 28 -10.01 -2.82 17.10
CA GLY A 28 -9.52 -1.65 17.82
C GLY A 28 -8.98 -0.52 16.93
N ASP A 29 -8.50 -0.85 15.72
CA ASP A 29 -7.95 0.12 14.77
C ASP A 29 -8.41 -0.21 13.34
N ALA A 30 -8.58 0.80 12.49
CA ALA A 30 -8.80 0.55 11.06
C ALA A 30 -7.43 0.31 10.39
N GLY A 31 -7.04 -0.95 10.23
CA GLY A 31 -5.83 -1.32 9.49
C GLY A 31 -6.04 -1.16 7.99
N LEU A 32 -5.14 -0.42 7.33
CA LEU A 32 -5.04 -0.40 5.87
C LEU A 32 -4.07 -1.50 5.44
N ALA A 33 -4.47 -2.33 4.48
CA ALA A 33 -3.61 -3.36 3.92
C ALA A 33 -3.56 -3.24 2.40
N VAL A 34 -2.36 -3.32 1.81
CA VAL A 34 -2.21 -3.38 0.35
C VAL A 34 -2.44 -4.82 -0.11
N SER A 35 -3.51 -5.05 -0.87
CA SER A 35 -3.90 -6.38 -1.36
C SER A 35 -3.45 -6.65 -2.80
N SER A 36 -3.15 -5.61 -3.57
CA SER A 36 -2.55 -5.73 -4.90
C SER A 36 -1.72 -4.51 -5.24
N TYR A 37 -0.71 -4.71 -6.07
CA TYR A 37 0.18 -3.66 -6.52
C TYR A 37 0.53 -3.86 -7.99
N ARG A 38 0.50 -2.79 -8.77
CA ARG A 38 0.84 -2.78 -10.19
C ARG A 38 1.77 -1.61 -10.46
N CYS A 39 3.04 -1.92 -10.69
CA CYS A 39 4.03 -0.97 -11.18
C CYS A 39 4.29 -1.24 -12.67
N PRO A 40 4.27 -0.21 -13.54
CA PRO A 40 4.53 -0.39 -14.97
C PRO A 40 5.96 -0.86 -15.28
N ASN A 41 6.91 -0.58 -14.37
CA ASN A 41 8.31 -1.01 -14.49
C ASN A 41 8.58 -2.42 -13.94
N GLY A 42 7.56 -3.09 -13.40
CA GLY A 42 7.70 -4.46 -12.87
C GLY A 42 8.30 -4.57 -11.46
N CYS A 43 8.48 -3.47 -10.73
CA CYS A 43 8.87 -3.50 -9.31
C CYS A 43 7.87 -4.33 -8.51
N ARG A 44 8.35 -5.21 -7.63
CA ARG A 44 7.49 -6.03 -6.78
C ARG A 44 7.10 -5.26 -5.53
N LEU A 45 5.90 -5.52 -5.03
CA LEU A 45 5.41 -4.90 -3.80
C LEU A 45 6.34 -5.21 -2.61
N ASP A 46 6.86 -6.43 -2.49
CA ASP A 46 7.78 -6.84 -1.42
C ASP A 46 8.97 -5.89 -1.26
N ASP A 47 9.57 -5.48 -2.38
CA ASP A 47 10.76 -4.61 -2.38
C ASP A 47 10.41 -3.17 -1.96
N VAL A 48 9.18 -2.73 -2.26
CA VAL A 48 8.73 -1.35 -2.04
C VAL A 48 7.69 -1.21 -0.93
N HIS A 49 7.41 -2.28 -0.18
CA HIS A 49 6.28 -2.39 0.73
C HIS A 49 6.31 -1.28 1.77
N ALA A 50 7.46 -1.09 2.42
CA ALA A 50 7.65 -0.07 3.44
C ALA A 50 7.42 1.36 2.90
N GLY A 51 7.95 1.66 1.71
CA GLY A 51 7.77 2.99 1.10
C GLY A 51 6.34 3.24 0.60
N VAL A 52 5.65 2.19 0.13
CA VAL A 52 4.25 2.26 -0.26
C VAL A 52 3.36 2.44 0.97
N ASP A 53 3.59 1.70 2.05
CA ASP A 53 2.87 1.84 3.31
C ASP A 53 3.05 3.25 3.89
N GLU A 54 4.28 3.77 3.90
CA GLU A 54 4.56 5.14 4.34
C GLU A 54 3.83 6.18 3.48
N ALA A 55 3.91 6.06 2.15
CA ALA A 55 3.24 6.96 1.20
C ALA A 55 1.71 6.93 1.32
N LEU A 56 1.16 5.78 1.72
CA LEU A 56 -0.27 5.58 1.97
C LEU A 56 -0.68 5.99 3.39
N GLY A 57 0.26 6.38 4.25
CA GLY A 57 0.01 6.70 5.65
C GLY A 57 -0.44 5.49 6.47
N ILE A 58 -0.12 4.27 6.02
CA ILE A 58 -0.38 3.03 6.73
C ILE A 58 0.61 2.96 7.89
N ARG A 59 0.18 3.45 9.05
CA ARG A 59 0.97 3.32 10.28
C ARG A 59 0.63 1.97 10.89
N HIS A 60 1.56 1.02 10.82
CA HIS A 60 1.52 -0.17 11.66
C HIS A 60 1.70 0.29 13.10
N VAL A 61 0.60 0.55 13.79
CA VAL A 61 0.62 0.80 15.24
C VAL A 61 0.90 -0.55 15.88
N PHE A 62 2.18 -0.90 16.02
CA PHE A 62 2.59 -1.94 16.95
C PHE A 62 2.39 -1.36 18.36
N GLY A 63 1.22 -1.63 18.93
CA GLY A 63 0.93 -1.48 20.36
C GLY A 63 1.24 -2.78 21.10
#